data_AF-G0NPA4-F1
#
_entry.id   AF-G0NPA4-F1
#
_cell.length_a   1.000
_cell.length_b   1.000
_cell.length_c   1.000
_cell.angle_alpha   90.00
_cell.angle_beta   90.00
_cell.angle_gamma   90.00
#
_symmetry.space_group_name_H-M   'P 1'
#
loop_
_entity.id
_entity.type
_entity.pdbx_description
1 polymer ?
#
loop_
_entity_poly.entity_id
_entity_poly.type
_entity_poly.pdbx_seq_one_letter_code
_entity_poly.pdbx_strand_id
1 'polypeptide(L)'
;MHRIFSPIIFRNSRSFKISGAFSRQIGDGGGATNDEKLRSRVEPKEEANRLMEQIVEDLKKSGTQFVIPGRDSFARQESAQVFEKLVQNGVKSEFLHDANTKNAALFRTIVSQPAVSFEVIETLVNVGYVTFEDAVRLLALFPTDLLQHGASKITKNIEALSACGISTPRSISSAIKRCPPLLFARDPQEMQRLAHEIGGFFSRKQASHLISRCPQILLKPIEEIEEKYEYIFYQVARVTMEEWVVYKALRVKETLNEKKERKFDRVKPSKRKAYERRHKEKQELAEHIFDVSAVSN
;
A
#
# COMPACT_ATOMS: atom_id res chain seq x y z
N MET A 1 -30.99 -26.31 -29.49
CA MET A 1 -31.81 -26.01 -28.30
C MET A 1 -30.97 -25.25 -27.29
N HIS A 2 -31.43 -24.03 -27.00
CA HIS A 2 -31.17 -23.12 -25.87
C HIS A 2 -29.74 -22.88 -25.33
N ARG A 3 -29.18 -21.74 -25.78
CA ARG A 3 -28.34 -20.83 -24.97
C ARG A 3 -29.21 -20.23 -23.85
N ILE A 4 -28.71 -20.23 -22.62
CA ILE A 4 -29.26 -19.40 -21.53
C ILE A 4 -28.27 -18.26 -21.29
N PHE A 5 -28.58 -17.13 -21.92
CA PHE A 5 -28.12 -15.82 -21.49
C PHE A 5 -28.92 -15.44 -20.23
N SER A 6 -28.25 -14.91 -19.21
CA SER A 6 -28.91 -14.13 -18.16
C SER A 6 -28.24 -12.75 -18.11
N PRO A 7 -29.02 -11.65 -18.25
CA PRO A 7 -28.50 -10.30 -18.28
C PRO A 7 -28.34 -9.76 -16.86
N ILE A 8 -27.15 -9.26 -16.51
CA ILE A 8 -27.00 -8.40 -15.33
C ILE A 8 -27.31 -6.98 -15.78
N ILE A 9 -28.45 -6.50 -15.30
CA ILE A 9 -28.98 -5.16 -15.49
C ILE A 9 -28.05 -4.17 -14.79
N PHE A 10 -27.41 -3.29 -15.57
CA PHE A 10 -26.82 -2.05 -15.06
C PHE A 10 -27.96 -1.15 -14.54
N ARG A 11 -27.97 -0.87 -13.24
CA ARG A 11 -28.80 0.20 -12.68
C ARG A 11 -27.89 1.33 -12.19
N ASN A 12 -28.18 2.49 -12.78
CA ASN A 12 -27.47 3.74 -12.74
C ASN A 12 -27.49 4.39 -11.33
N SER A 13 -26.36 5.00 -10.97
CA SER A 13 -26.17 6.20 -10.13
C SER A 13 -27.17 6.49 -9.00
N ARG A 14 -26.69 6.37 -7.74
CA ARG A 14 -27.10 7.29 -6.66
C ARG A 14 -25.90 7.69 -5.78
N SER A 15 -25.79 9.00 -5.66
CA SER A 15 -24.93 9.80 -4.81
C SER A 15 -24.90 9.33 -3.35
N PHE A 16 -23.71 9.01 -2.84
CA PHE A 16 -23.49 8.89 -1.41
C PHE A 16 -23.10 10.25 -0.84
N LYS A 17 -24.10 10.93 -0.25
CA LYS A 17 -23.88 12.01 0.71
C LYS A 17 -23.41 11.37 2.03
N ILE A 18 -22.20 11.68 2.46
CA ILE A 18 -21.78 11.40 3.84
C ILE A 18 -22.24 12.58 4.69
N SER A 19 -23.42 12.46 5.28
CA SER A 19 -23.88 13.33 6.36
C SER A 19 -23.08 13.01 7.63
N GLY A 20 -22.33 14.00 8.10
CA GLY A 20 -21.67 13.96 9.40
C GLY A 20 -22.68 13.96 10.54
N ALA A 21 -22.40 13.16 11.56
CA ALA A 21 -23.03 13.24 12.87
C ALA A 21 -21.92 13.17 13.92
N PHE A 22 -21.41 14.34 14.32
CA PHE A 22 -20.72 14.53 15.59
C PHE A 22 -21.40 15.71 16.29
N SER A 23 -22.48 15.40 17.01
CA SER A 23 -23.06 16.30 18.01
C SER A 23 -22.10 16.38 19.19
N ARG A 24 -21.57 17.58 19.45
CA ARG A 24 -21.20 17.99 20.81
C ARG A 24 -21.87 19.31 21.11
N GLN A 25 -22.66 19.28 22.19
CA GLN A 25 -23.41 20.38 22.74
C GLN A 25 -22.49 21.52 23.18
N ILE A 26 -22.96 22.75 22.92
CA ILE A 26 -22.43 24.00 23.46
C ILE A 26 -23.24 24.35 24.72
N GLY A 27 -22.53 24.82 25.74
CA GLY A 27 -22.97 25.69 26.83
C GLY A 27 -21.70 26.20 27.51
N ASP A 28 -21.52 27.43 27.93
CA ASP A 28 -22.32 28.65 27.99
C ASP A 28 -21.27 29.78 28.19
N GLY A 29 -21.31 30.88 27.44
CA GLY A 29 -21.61 32.18 28.03
C GLY A 29 -20.43 32.84 28.78
N GLY A 30 -19.64 33.68 28.08
CA GLY A 30 -18.64 34.55 28.71
C GLY A 30 -18.02 35.51 27.68
N GLY A 31 -18.46 36.77 27.70
CA GLY A 31 -18.11 37.77 26.70
C GLY A 31 -16.68 38.28 26.74
N ALA A 32 -16.14 38.62 25.57
CA ALA A 32 -15.07 39.60 25.38
C ALA A 32 -15.07 40.10 23.93
N THR A 33 -15.36 41.40 23.79
CA THR A 33 -14.83 42.37 22.83
C THR A 33 -14.81 42.05 21.32
N ASN A 34 -15.56 42.85 20.57
CA ASN A 34 -15.74 42.86 19.11
C ASN A 34 -14.50 43.22 18.27
N ASP A 35 -13.28 43.24 18.82
CA ASP A 35 -12.07 43.70 18.12
C ASP A 35 -11.16 42.58 17.57
N GLU A 36 -11.42 41.31 17.86
CA GLU A 36 -10.61 40.18 17.35
C GLU A 36 -11.16 39.49 16.09
N LYS A 37 -12.31 39.93 15.57
CA LYS A 37 -12.95 39.32 14.38
C LYS A 37 -12.45 39.85 13.03
N LEU A 38 -11.43 40.70 13.01
CA LEU A 38 -10.85 41.28 11.80
C LEU A 38 -9.48 40.67 11.44
N ARG A 39 -9.27 39.37 11.67
CA ARG A 39 -8.25 38.62 10.92
C ARG A 39 -8.88 38.19 9.60
N SER A 40 -8.52 38.93 8.55
CA SER A 40 -8.86 38.73 7.15
C SER A 40 -9.18 37.27 6.80
N ARG A 41 -10.44 36.98 6.46
CA ARG A 41 -10.76 35.83 5.62
C ARG A 41 -10.11 36.10 4.26
N VAL A 42 -8.86 35.66 4.10
CA VAL A 42 -8.24 35.59 2.78
C VAL A 42 -9.03 34.55 2.00
N GLU A 43 -9.59 34.92 0.85
CA GLU A 43 -10.30 34.00 -0.01
C GLU A 43 -9.36 32.84 -0.40
N PRO A 44 -9.82 31.56 -0.43
CA PRO A 44 -8.96 30.40 -0.73
C PRO A 44 -8.16 30.54 -2.03
N LYS A 45 -8.74 31.22 -3.02
CA LYS A 45 -8.11 31.55 -4.30
C LYS A 45 -6.93 32.52 -4.16
N GLU A 46 -7.01 33.49 -3.25
CA GLU A 46 -5.89 34.40 -2.98
C GLU A 46 -4.76 33.67 -2.25
N GLU A 47 -5.09 32.76 -1.33
CA GLU A 47 -4.11 31.98 -0.59
C GLU A 47 -3.31 31.06 -1.52
N ALA A 48 -3.97 30.37 -2.44
CA ALA A 48 -3.30 29.52 -3.44
C ALA A 48 -2.36 30.33 -4.36
N ASN A 49 -2.76 31.53 -4.78
CA ASN A 49 -1.91 32.40 -5.57
C ASN A 49 -0.70 32.91 -4.78
N ARG A 50 -0.87 33.27 -3.50
CA ARG A 50 0.23 33.68 -2.61
C ARG A 50 1.21 32.52 -2.40
N LEU A 51 0.72 31.30 -2.18
CA LEU A 51 1.53 30.10 -2.05
C LEU A 51 2.41 29.88 -3.30
N MET A 52 1.83 29.99 -4.50
CA MET A 52 2.59 29.85 -5.74
C MET A 52 3.68 30.92 -5.91
N GLU A 53 3.41 32.16 -5.48
CA GLU A 53 4.40 33.24 -5.51
C GLU A 53 5.57 32.96 -4.56
N GLN A 54 5.27 32.53 -3.34
CA GLN A 54 6.28 32.15 -2.34
C GLN A 54 7.17 31.02 -2.87
N ILE A 55 6.56 29.97 -3.46
CA ILE A 55 7.30 28.86 -4.06
C ILE A 55 8.28 29.37 -5.13
N VAL A 56 7.84 30.28 -6.02
CA VAL A 56 8.71 30.79 -7.08
C VAL A 56 9.80 31.71 -6.58
N GLU A 57 9.53 32.54 -5.57
CA GLU A 57 10.56 33.35 -4.93
C GLU A 57 11.63 32.48 -4.27
N ASP A 58 11.24 31.41 -3.59
CA ASP A 58 12.18 30.50 -2.94
C ASP A 58 12.95 29.62 -3.93
N LEU A 59 12.31 29.18 -5.03
CA LEU A 59 13.00 28.51 -6.13
C LEU A 59 13.99 29.45 -6.83
N LYS A 60 13.69 30.75 -6.93
CA LYS A 60 14.62 31.75 -7.47
C LYS A 60 15.85 31.90 -6.57
N LYS A 61 15.69 31.88 -5.24
CA LYS A 61 16.80 31.90 -4.28
C LYS A 61 17.71 30.68 -4.40
N SER A 62 17.17 29.51 -4.76
CA SER A 62 17.94 28.29 -5.01
C SER A 62 18.54 28.20 -6.41
N GLY A 63 18.43 29.25 -7.22
CA GLY A 63 19.03 29.35 -8.56
C GLY A 63 18.14 28.81 -9.70
N THR A 64 16.88 28.44 -9.41
CA THR A 64 15.93 27.98 -10.42
C THR A 64 14.96 29.08 -10.80
N GLN A 65 15.04 29.59 -12.02
CA GLN A 65 14.14 30.65 -12.48
C GLN A 65 12.88 30.06 -13.15
N PHE A 66 11.72 30.34 -12.57
CA PHE A 66 10.42 30.05 -13.16
C PHE A 66 9.75 31.32 -13.64
N VAL A 67 9.18 31.28 -14.84
CA VAL A 67 8.30 32.33 -15.35
C VAL A 67 6.87 31.81 -15.24
N ILE A 68 6.13 32.27 -14.23
CA ILE A 68 4.69 32.01 -14.15
C ILE A 68 3.99 33.01 -15.08
N PRO A 69 2.97 32.57 -15.84
CA PRO A 69 2.03 33.48 -16.49
C PRO A 69 1.50 34.57 -15.54
N GLY A 70 1.19 35.75 -16.06
CA GLY A 70 0.76 36.92 -15.26
C GLY A 70 -0.44 36.62 -14.35
N ARG A 71 -0.62 37.41 -13.27
CA ARG A 71 -1.66 37.18 -12.23
C ARG A 71 -3.07 36.94 -12.80
N ASP A 72 -3.44 37.64 -13.86
CA ASP A 72 -4.77 37.55 -14.47
C ASP A 72 -4.88 36.50 -15.60
N SER A 73 -3.78 35.82 -15.93
CA SER A 73 -3.79 34.84 -17.01
C SER A 73 -4.58 33.59 -16.65
N PHE A 74 -5.36 33.09 -17.61
CA PHE A 74 -6.13 31.86 -17.48
C PHE A 74 -5.27 30.68 -17.01
N ALA A 75 -4.09 30.49 -17.61
CA ALA A 75 -3.14 29.43 -17.26
C ALA A 75 -2.69 29.48 -15.78
N ARG A 76 -2.51 30.69 -15.22
CA ARG A 76 -2.17 30.84 -13.80
C ARG A 76 -3.36 30.48 -12.91
N GLN A 77 -4.57 30.90 -13.28
CA GLN A 77 -5.77 30.58 -12.51
C GLN A 77 -6.02 29.07 -12.47
N GLU A 78 -5.84 28.36 -13.59
CA GLU A 78 -5.93 26.90 -13.63
C GLU A 78 -4.88 26.23 -12.73
N SER A 79 -3.66 26.73 -12.75
CA SER A 79 -2.59 26.22 -11.87
C SER A 79 -2.92 26.45 -10.39
N ALA A 80 -3.37 27.66 -10.03
CA ALA A 80 -3.75 28.01 -8.67
C ALA A 80 -4.94 27.16 -8.17
N GLN A 81 -5.90 26.83 -9.04
CA GLN A 81 -7.01 25.96 -8.69
C GLN A 81 -6.54 24.57 -8.23
N VAL A 82 -5.43 24.03 -8.76
CA VAL A 82 -4.90 22.75 -8.30
C VAL A 82 -4.47 22.86 -6.83
N PHE A 83 -3.68 23.88 -6.48
CA PHE A 83 -3.25 24.11 -5.10
C PHE A 83 -4.42 24.37 -4.16
N GLU A 84 -5.40 25.18 -4.61
CA GLU A 84 -6.63 25.44 -3.87
C GLU A 84 -7.38 24.14 -3.56
N LYS A 85 -7.62 23.29 -4.56
CA LYS A 85 -8.28 22.00 -4.37
C LYS A 85 -7.49 21.08 -3.44
N LEU A 86 -6.16 21.05 -3.53
CA LEU A 86 -5.33 20.25 -2.63
C LEU A 86 -5.49 20.70 -1.17
N VAL A 87 -5.47 22.02 -0.92
CA VAL A 87 -5.70 22.58 0.42
C VAL A 87 -7.12 22.28 0.92
N GLN A 88 -8.13 22.46 0.07
CA GLN A 88 -9.52 22.12 0.41
C GLN A 88 -9.72 20.64 0.75
N ASN A 89 -8.94 19.75 0.14
CA ASN A 89 -8.93 18.32 0.43
C ASN A 89 -8.03 17.93 1.62
N GLY A 90 -7.57 18.91 2.40
CA GLY A 90 -6.86 18.70 3.66
C GLY A 90 -5.34 18.55 3.54
N VAL A 91 -4.76 18.84 2.36
CA VAL A 91 -3.30 18.94 2.24
C VAL A 91 -2.83 20.24 2.90
N LYS A 92 -1.84 20.15 3.78
CA LYS A 92 -1.28 21.31 4.46
C LYS A 92 -0.56 22.24 3.48
N SER A 93 -0.81 23.55 3.57
CA SER A 93 -0.14 24.57 2.75
C SER A 93 1.38 24.52 2.93
N GLU A 94 1.87 24.25 4.14
CA GLU A 94 3.31 24.12 4.43
C GLU A 94 3.92 22.90 3.75
N PHE A 95 3.17 21.79 3.67
CA PHE A 95 3.61 20.60 2.95
C PHE A 95 3.69 20.86 1.45
N LEU A 96 2.70 21.54 0.86
CA LEU A 96 2.73 21.92 -0.56
C LEU A 96 3.89 22.85 -0.86
N HIS A 97 4.13 23.85 0.00
CA HIS A 97 5.28 24.73 -0.13
C HIS A 97 6.60 23.95 -0.11
N ASP A 98 6.82 23.13 0.93
CA ASP A 98 8.04 22.35 1.11
C ASP A 98 8.28 21.35 -0.04
N ALA A 99 7.24 20.62 -0.46
CA ALA A 99 7.34 19.64 -1.53
C ALA A 99 7.73 20.28 -2.88
N ASN A 100 7.14 21.44 -3.20
CA ASN A 100 7.36 22.12 -4.48
C ASN A 100 8.68 22.92 -4.50
N THR A 101 9.13 23.43 -3.36
CA THR A 101 10.44 24.12 -3.25
C THR A 101 11.61 23.13 -3.26
N LYS A 102 11.48 21.98 -2.58
CA LYS A 102 12.50 20.92 -2.61
C LYS A 102 12.57 20.18 -3.94
N ASN A 103 11.46 20.07 -4.64
CA ASN A 103 11.38 19.42 -5.94
C ASN A 103 10.75 20.37 -6.98
N ALA A 104 11.61 21.18 -7.61
CA ALA A 104 11.20 22.10 -8.67
C ALA A 104 10.49 21.41 -9.85
N ALA A 105 10.78 20.13 -10.11
CA ALA A 105 10.13 19.37 -11.17
C ALA A 105 8.66 19.07 -10.86
N LEU A 106 8.30 18.89 -9.58
CA LEU A 106 6.90 18.77 -9.16
C LEU A 106 6.14 20.05 -9.48
N PHE A 107 6.68 21.21 -9.08
CA PHE A 107 6.05 22.50 -9.33
C PHE A 107 5.86 22.76 -10.82
N ARG A 108 6.92 22.51 -11.62
CA ARG A 108 6.87 22.61 -13.08
C ARG A 108 5.77 21.72 -13.67
N THR A 109 5.69 20.48 -13.20
CA THR A 109 4.72 19.48 -13.68
C THR A 109 3.29 19.97 -13.45
N ILE A 110 2.98 20.41 -12.22
CA ILE A 110 1.64 20.91 -11.86
C ILE A 110 1.28 22.15 -12.67
N VAL A 111 2.19 23.13 -12.79
CA VAL A 111 1.91 24.38 -13.53
C VAL A 111 1.81 24.16 -15.04
N SER A 112 2.58 23.22 -15.59
CA SER A 112 2.55 22.94 -17.04
C SER A 112 1.33 22.14 -17.47
N GLN A 113 0.82 21.26 -16.60
CA GLN A 113 -0.30 20.37 -16.90
C GLN A 113 -1.25 20.28 -15.70
N PRO A 114 -1.93 21.38 -15.31
CA PRO A 114 -2.68 21.44 -14.06
C PRO A 114 -3.85 20.45 -14.00
N ALA A 115 -4.65 20.40 -15.07
CA ALA A 115 -5.81 19.50 -15.14
C ALA A 115 -5.38 18.02 -15.06
N VAL A 116 -4.40 17.61 -15.87
CA VAL A 116 -3.91 16.23 -15.93
C VAL A 116 -3.24 15.82 -14.60
N SER A 117 -2.44 16.72 -14.02
CA SER A 117 -1.77 16.47 -12.74
C SER A 117 -2.77 16.23 -11.63
N PHE A 118 -3.82 17.06 -11.56
CA PHE A 118 -4.86 16.91 -10.55
C PHE A 118 -5.71 15.65 -10.78
N GLU A 119 -6.06 15.33 -12.03
CA GLU A 119 -6.81 14.11 -12.37
C GLU A 119 -6.05 12.84 -11.95
N VAL A 120 -4.73 12.80 -12.16
CA VAL A 120 -3.88 11.70 -11.70
C VAL A 120 -3.85 11.62 -10.17
N ILE A 121 -3.71 12.76 -9.47
CA ILE A 121 -3.76 12.81 -8.00
C ILE A 121 -5.11 12.29 -7.49
N GLU A 122 -6.22 12.76 -8.05
CA GLU A 122 -7.56 12.30 -7.68
C GLU A 122 -7.74 10.81 -7.93
N THR A 123 -7.21 10.29 -9.05
CA THR A 123 -7.27 8.86 -9.35
C THR A 123 -6.53 8.03 -8.30
N LEU A 124 -5.33 8.46 -7.91
CA LEU A 124 -4.55 7.78 -6.87
C LEU A 124 -5.30 7.78 -5.53
N VAL A 125 -5.99 8.87 -5.18
CA VAL A 125 -6.76 8.96 -3.94
C VAL A 125 -8.03 8.12 -4.01
N ASN A 126 -8.83 8.29 -5.05
CA ASN A 126 -10.16 7.71 -5.17
C ASN A 126 -10.13 6.21 -5.46
N VAL A 127 -9.19 5.77 -6.31
CA VAL A 127 -9.07 4.35 -6.72
C VAL A 127 -7.93 3.66 -5.98
N GLY A 128 -6.79 4.35 -5.78
CA GLY A 128 -5.62 3.80 -5.11
C GLY A 128 -5.68 3.86 -3.58
N TYR A 129 -6.66 4.57 -3.01
CA TYR A 129 -6.85 4.74 -1.56
C TYR A 129 -5.62 5.29 -0.84
N VAL A 130 -4.78 6.08 -1.53
CA VAL A 130 -3.70 6.85 -0.89
C VAL A 130 -4.24 8.21 -0.42
N THR A 131 -3.53 8.88 0.48
CA THR A 131 -3.88 10.25 0.86
C THR A 131 -3.47 11.23 -0.25
N PHE A 132 -4.05 12.43 -0.26
CA PHE A 132 -3.61 13.48 -1.19
C PHE A 132 -2.12 13.81 -1.04
N GLU A 133 -1.59 13.85 0.18
CA GLU A 133 -0.16 14.04 0.40
C GLU A 133 0.69 12.90 -0.22
N ASP A 134 0.27 11.64 -0.02
CA ASP A 134 0.97 10.50 -0.59
C ASP A 134 0.90 10.52 -2.13
N ALA A 135 -0.24 10.91 -2.72
CA ALA A 135 -0.39 11.08 -4.16
C ALA A 135 0.52 12.18 -4.71
N VAL A 136 0.64 13.33 -4.02
CA VAL A 136 1.58 14.40 -4.37
C VAL A 136 3.04 13.90 -4.29
N ARG A 137 3.40 13.13 -3.25
CA ARG A 137 4.73 12.51 -3.15
C ARG A 137 5.00 11.55 -4.32
N LEU A 138 4.02 10.73 -4.70
CA LEU A 138 4.14 9.82 -5.85
C LEU A 138 4.33 10.59 -7.15
N LEU A 139 3.55 11.65 -7.39
CA LEU A 139 3.71 12.52 -8.55
C LEU A 139 5.09 13.19 -8.58
N ALA A 140 5.62 13.59 -7.43
CA ALA A 140 6.96 14.18 -7.33
C ALA A 140 8.08 13.19 -7.69
N LEU A 141 7.89 11.90 -7.39
CA LEU A 141 8.87 10.84 -7.65
C LEU A 141 8.79 10.29 -9.08
N PHE A 142 7.58 10.21 -9.65
CA PHE A 142 7.34 9.61 -10.97
C PHE A 142 6.48 10.51 -11.87
N PRO A 143 6.87 11.79 -12.11
CA PRO A 143 6.02 12.74 -12.81
C PRO A 143 5.76 12.31 -14.25
N THR A 144 6.80 11.91 -14.98
CA THR A 144 6.69 11.51 -16.38
C THR A 144 5.82 10.26 -16.55
N ASP A 145 6.11 9.21 -15.79
CA ASP A 145 5.43 7.92 -15.92
C ASP A 145 3.94 8.03 -15.58
N LEU A 146 3.60 8.74 -14.50
CA LEU A 146 2.22 8.89 -14.05
C LEU A 146 1.39 9.76 -15.00
N LEU A 147 1.95 10.87 -15.50
CA LEU A 147 1.24 11.72 -16.46
C LEU A 147 1.10 11.06 -17.83
N GLN A 148 2.15 10.37 -18.31
CA GLN A 148 2.12 9.68 -19.60
C GLN A 148 1.10 8.54 -19.63
N HIS A 149 0.96 7.81 -18.52
CA HIS A 149 -0.05 6.75 -18.43
C HIS A 149 -1.45 7.31 -18.22
N GLY A 150 -1.56 8.38 -17.44
CA GLY A 150 -2.81 9.08 -17.16
C GLY A 150 -3.78 8.27 -16.30
N ALA A 151 -4.87 8.93 -15.90
CA ALA A 151 -5.87 8.40 -14.97
C ALA A 151 -6.48 7.06 -15.43
N SER A 152 -6.81 6.94 -16.72
CA SER A 152 -7.49 5.74 -17.24
C SER A 152 -6.63 4.47 -17.14
N LYS A 153 -5.34 4.54 -17.51
CA LYS A 153 -4.44 3.37 -17.43
C LYS A 153 -4.07 3.05 -15.98
N ILE A 154 -3.83 4.09 -15.17
CA ILE A 154 -3.56 3.93 -13.73
C ILE A 154 -4.74 3.21 -13.06
N THR A 155 -5.97 3.61 -13.36
CA THR A 155 -7.18 2.95 -12.83
C THR A 155 -7.20 1.46 -13.16
N LYS A 156 -6.97 1.08 -14.42
CA LYS A 156 -6.93 -0.32 -14.84
C LYS A 156 -5.83 -1.13 -14.12
N ASN A 157 -4.67 -0.52 -13.91
CA ASN A 157 -3.58 -1.16 -13.16
C ASN A 157 -3.95 -1.38 -11.69
N ILE A 158 -4.61 -0.41 -11.05
CA ILE A 158 -5.09 -0.56 -9.66
C ILE A 158 -6.18 -1.63 -9.57
N GLU A 159 -7.12 -1.66 -10.51
CA GLU A 159 -8.16 -2.70 -10.57
C GLU A 159 -7.56 -4.09 -10.76
N ALA A 160 -6.51 -4.22 -11.59
CA ALA A 160 -5.78 -5.47 -11.76
C ALA A 160 -5.13 -5.96 -10.46
N LEU A 161 -4.69 -5.08 -9.55
CA LEU A 161 -4.16 -5.50 -8.24
C LEU A 161 -5.22 -6.26 -7.43
N SER A 162 -6.49 -5.85 -7.52
CA SER A 162 -7.59 -6.57 -6.87
C SER A 162 -7.75 -7.96 -7.46
N ALA A 163 -7.67 -8.09 -8.79
CA ALA A 163 -7.69 -9.39 -9.49
C ALA A 163 -6.46 -10.27 -9.17
N CYS A 164 -5.31 -9.67 -8.88
CA CYS A 164 -4.10 -10.37 -8.43
C CYS A 164 -4.16 -10.83 -6.96
N GLY A 165 -5.29 -10.59 -6.26
CA GLY A 165 -5.50 -11.02 -4.88
C GLY A 165 -5.17 -9.96 -3.82
N ILE A 166 -4.93 -8.70 -4.19
CA ILE A 166 -4.79 -7.56 -3.26
C ILE A 166 -6.17 -6.91 -3.08
N SER A 167 -7.03 -7.49 -2.25
CA SER A 167 -8.46 -7.18 -2.26
C SER A 167 -8.92 -6.08 -1.31
N THR A 168 -8.08 -5.57 -0.40
CA THR A 168 -8.50 -4.52 0.55
C THR A 168 -7.97 -3.14 0.15
N PRO A 169 -8.73 -2.06 0.38
CA PRO A 169 -8.26 -0.70 0.12
C PRO A 169 -6.90 -0.39 0.77
N ARG A 170 -6.73 -0.84 2.02
CA ARG A 170 -5.47 -0.66 2.78
C ARG A 170 -4.32 -1.44 2.16
N SER A 171 -4.55 -2.66 1.67
CA SER A 171 -3.50 -3.45 1.02
C SER A 171 -3.13 -2.89 -0.34
N ILE A 172 -4.09 -2.37 -1.11
CA ILE A 172 -3.87 -1.69 -2.39
C ILE A 172 -3.02 -0.44 -2.18
N SER A 173 -3.45 0.46 -1.29
CA SER A 173 -2.71 1.67 -0.91
C SER A 173 -1.29 1.35 -0.44
N SER A 174 -1.14 0.32 0.40
CA SER A 174 0.16 -0.14 0.87
C SER A 174 1.03 -0.73 -0.24
N ALA A 175 0.45 -1.44 -1.21
CA ALA A 175 1.18 -2.00 -2.35
C ALA A 175 1.68 -0.89 -3.29
N ILE A 176 0.81 0.07 -3.62
CA ILE A 176 1.16 1.24 -4.45
C ILE A 176 2.31 2.03 -3.81
N LYS A 177 2.24 2.31 -2.50
CA LYS A 177 3.30 3.06 -1.82
C LYS A 177 4.64 2.34 -1.74
N ARG A 178 4.63 1.00 -1.67
CA ARG A 178 5.86 0.18 -1.64
C ARG A 178 6.44 -0.06 -3.02
N CYS A 179 5.60 -0.12 -4.05
CA CYS A 179 6.03 -0.38 -5.41
C CYS A 179 5.20 0.45 -6.41
N PRO A 180 5.43 1.78 -6.48
CA PRO A 180 4.74 2.66 -7.42
C PRO A 180 4.81 2.23 -8.89
N PRO A 181 5.89 1.60 -9.38
CA PRO A 181 5.95 1.10 -10.76
C PRO A 181 4.83 0.13 -11.14
N LEU A 182 4.11 -0.48 -10.19
CA LEU A 182 2.89 -1.25 -10.50
C LEU A 182 1.84 -0.47 -11.30
N LEU A 183 1.87 0.86 -11.21
CA LEU A 183 0.90 1.72 -11.87
C LEU A 183 1.18 1.95 -13.36
N PHE A 184 2.40 1.64 -13.83
CA PHE A 184 2.85 2.04 -15.17
C PHE A 184 3.89 1.12 -15.82
N ALA A 185 4.62 0.30 -15.07
CA ALA A 185 5.72 -0.50 -15.62
C ALA A 185 5.29 -1.82 -16.28
N ARG A 186 4.03 -2.23 -16.11
CA ARG A 186 3.50 -3.46 -16.71
C ARG A 186 2.01 -3.35 -17.03
N ASP A 187 1.58 -4.10 -18.03
CA ASP A 187 0.18 -4.17 -18.44
C ASP A 187 -0.71 -4.87 -17.39
N PRO A 188 -1.96 -4.39 -17.16
CA PRO A 188 -2.91 -4.99 -16.23
C PRO A 188 -3.16 -6.48 -16.45
N GLN A 189 -3.25 -6.94 -17.71
CA GLN A 189 -3.54 -8.34 -18.03
C GLN A 189 -2.33 -9.22 -17.78
N GLU A 190 -1.13 -8.74 -18.09
CA GLU A 190 0.10 -9.47 -17.80
C GLU A 190 0.32 -9.66 -16.30
N MET A 191 0.04 -8.64 -15.48
CA MET A 191 0.10 -8.77 -14.02
C MET A 191 -0.87 -9.85 -13.53
N GLN A 192 -2.08 -9.93 -14.09
CA GLN A 192 -3.06 -10.96 -13.74
C GLN A 192 -2.64 -12.36 -14.17
N ARG A 193 -2.06 -12.51 -15.37
CA ARG A 193 -1.49 -13.78 -15.85
C ARG A 193 -0.39 -14.26 -14.93
N LEU A 194 0.54 -13.37 -14.59
CA LEU A 194 1.63 -13.69 -13.68
C LEU A 194 1.11 -14.06 -12.27
N ALA A 195 0.12 -13.36 -11.75
CA ALA A 195 -0.50 -13.71 -10.48
C ALA A 195 -1.16 -15.10 -10.52
N HIS A 196 -1.72 -15.50 -11.67
CA HIS A 196 -2.25 -16.84 -11.88
C HIS A 196 -1.15 -17.91 -11.92
N GLU A 197 -0.06 -17.65 -12.64
CA GLU A 197 1.12 -18.53 -12.71
C GLU A 197 1.79 -18.72 -11.34
N ILE A 198 1.90 -17.64 -10.55
CA ILE A 198 2.34 -17.73 -9.13
C ILE A 198 1.43 -18.67 -8.33
N GLY A 199 0.14 -18.73 -8.66
CA GLY A 199 -0.82 -19.66 -8.08
C GLY A 199 -0.59 -21.14 -8.41
N GLY A 200 0.30 -21.45 -9.37
CA GLY A 200 0.76 -22.81 -9.64
C GLY A 200 1.71 -23.34 -8.57
N PHE A 201 2.54 -22.46 -7.98
CA PHE A 201 3.52 -22.82 -6.94
C PHE A 201 2.95 -22.74 -5.51
N PHE A 202 1.90 -21.94 -5.32
CA PHE A 202 1.36 -21.61 -4.01
C PHE A 202 -0.16 -21.72 -3.98
N SER A 203 -0.74 -22.09 -2.84
CA SER A 203 -2.20 -21.96 -2.66
C SER A 203 -2.65 -20.51 -2.87
N ARG A 204 -3.90 -20.30 -3.29
CA ARG A 204 -4.46 -18.95 -3.53
C ARG A 204 -4.23 -17.97 -2.36
N LYS A 205 -4.36 -18.45 -1.11
CA LYS A 205 -4.11 -17.64 0.09
C LYS A 205 -2.64 -17.26 0.23
N GLN A 206 -1.72 -18.18 -0.04
CA GLN A 206 -0.28 -17.94 0.01
C GLN A 206 0.16 -16.99 -1.12
N ALA A 207 -0.32 -17.21 -2.35
CA ALA A 207 -0.03 -16.34 -3.49
C ALA A 207 -0.52 -14.90 -3.25
N SER A 208 -1.78 -14.72 -2.83
CA SER A 208 -2.33 -13.41 -2.46
C SER A 208 -1.53 -12.74 -1.32
N HIS A 209 -1.14 -13.51 -0.31
CA HIS A 209 -0.30 -12.99 0.78
C HIS A 209 1.09 -12.57 0.28
N LEU A 210 1.73 -13.40 -0.55
CA LEU A 210 3.04 -13.12 -1.15
C LEU A 210 3.00 -11.85 -1.99
N ILE A 211 2.04 -11.74 -2.92
CA ILE A 211 1.86 -10.58 -3.80
C ILE A 211 1.56 -9.32 -2.98
N SER A 212 0.70 -9.42 -1.96
CA SER A 212 0.40 -8.29 -1.07
C SER A 212 1.63 -7.82 -0.27
N ARG A 213 2.55 -8.73 0.09
CA ARG A 213 3.77 -8.39 0.84
C ARG A 213 4.93 -7.96 -0.04
N CYS A 214 5.01 -8.50 -1.25
CA CYS A 214 6.07 -8.26 -2.21
C CYS A 214 5.46 -7.91 -3.59
N PRO A 215 4.78 -6.77 -3.72
CA PRO A 215 4.12 -6.37 -4.97
C PRO A 215 5.05 -6.36 -6.20
N GLN A 216 6.33 -6.08 -6.00
CA GLN A 216 7.35 -6.08 -7.04
C GLN A 216 7.50 -7.42 -7.76
N ILE A 217 6.99 -8.52 -7.19
CA ILE A 217 6.98 -9.83 -7.87
C ILE A 217 6.18 -9.78 -9.17
N LEU A 218 5.13 -8.93 -9.25
CA LEU A 218 4.31 -8.77 -10.45
C LEU A 218 5.06 -8.07 -11.60
N LEU A 219 6.22 -7.49 -11.34
CA LEU A 219 7.06 -6.81 -12.34
C LEU A 219 8.20 -7.70 -12.85
N LYS A 220 8.30 -8.94 -12.37
CA LYS A 220 9.36 -9.87 -12.73
C LYS A 220 8.93 -10.82 -13.85
N PRO A 221 9.88 -11.33 -14.65
CA PRO A 221 9.63 -12.49 -15.50
C PRO A 221 9.32 -13.71 -14.62
N ILE A 222 8.49 -14.62 -15.14
CA ILE A 222 8.08 -15.83 -14.40
C ILE A 222 9.28 -16.75 -14.17
N GLU A 223 10.21 -16.79 -15.11
CA GLU A 223 11.41 -17.62 -15.08
C GLU A 223 12.29 -17.27 -13.88
N GLU A 224 12.44 -15.98 -13.54
CA GLU A 224 13.22 -15.55 -12.36
C GLU A 224 12.50 -15.93 -11.05
N ILE A 225 11.18 -16.01 -11.06
CA ILE A 225 10.39 -16.42 -9.90
C ILE A 225 10.49 -17.93 -9.72
N GLU A 226 10.38 -18.69 -10.80
CA GLU A 226 10.50 -20.14 -10.83
C GLU A 226 11.90 -20.58 -10.41
N GLU A 227 12.96 -20.02 -10.97
CA GLU A 227 14.35 -20.32 -10.57
C GLU A 227 14.57 -20.09 -9.07
N LYS A 228 14.04 -18.98 -8.53
CA LYS A 228 14.12 -18.70 -7.08
C LYS A 228 13.30 -19.66 -6.26
N TYR A 229 12.12 -20.04 -6.74
CA TYR A 229 11.28 -21.02 -6.09
C TYR A 229 11.99 -22.37 -6.04
N GLU A 230 12.51 -22.86 -7.16
CA GLU A 230 13.25 -24.11 -7.26
C GLU A 230 14.51 -24.10 -6.41
N TYR A 231 15.30 -23.02 -6.45
CA TYR A 231 16.48 -22.89 -5.59
C TYR A 231 16.09 -22.99 -4.10
N ILE A 232 15.06 -22.27 -3.68
CA ILE A 232 14.61 -22.32 -2.28
C ILE A 232 14.07 -23.70 -1.95
N PHE A 233 13.25 -24.31 -2.81
CA PHE A 233 12.58 -25.57 -2.53
C PHE A 233 13.54 -26.77 -2.58
N TYR A 234 14.39 -26.86 -3.61
CA TYR A 234 15.26 -28.01 -3.84
C TYR A 234 16.67 -27.85 -3.26
N GLN A 235 17.23 -26.63 -3.23
CA GLN A 235 18.62 -26.42 -2.82
C GLN A 235 18.76 -25.91 -1.39
N VAL A 236 17.92 -24.96 -0.97
CA VAL A 236 17.92 -24.43 0.40
C VAL A 236 17.07 -25.29 1.33
N ALA A 237 15.90 -25.74 0.86
CA ALA A 237 14.92 -26.51 1.61
C ALA A 237 14.96 -28.01 1.26
N ARG A 238 16.17 -28.60 1.15
CA ARG A 238 16.34 -30.04 1.47
C ARG A 238 15.80 -30.42 2.87
N VAL A 239 15.43 -29.39 3.63
CA VAL A 239 14.56 -29.33 4.79
C VAL A 239 13.13 -29.77 4.42
N THR A 240 12.71 -30.96 4.85
CA THR A 240 11.33 -31.42 4.64
C THR A 240 10.32 -30.45 5.29
N MET A 241 9.03 -30.55 4.92
CA MET A 241 7.99 -29.69 5.52
C MET A 241 7.95 -29.82 7.05
N GLU A 242 8.26 -31.01 7.58
CA GLU A 242 8.42 -31.29 9.00
C GLU A 242 9.58 -30.49 9.60
N GLU A 243 10.75 -30.49 8.95
CA GLU A 243 11.92 -29.74 9.41
C GLU A 243 11.69 -28.22 9.33
N TRP A 244 10.89 -27.75 8.36
CA TRP A 244 10.47 -26.34 8.27
C TRP A 244 9.54 -25.94 9.41
N VAL A 245 8.60 -26.81 9.81
CA VAL A 245 7.75 -26.59 10.98
C VAL A 245 8.59 -26.53 12.25
N VAL A 246 9.59 -27.42 12.38
CA VAL A 246 10.55 -27.40 13.50
C VAL A 246 11.34 -26.10 13.52
N TYR A 247 11.82 -25.61 12.36
CA TYR A 247 12.52 -24.34 12.26
C TYR A 247 11.65 -23.14 12.67
N LYS A 248 10.39 -23.08 12.23
CA LYS A 248 9.44 -22.04 12.66
C LYS A 248 9.22 -22.06 14.18
N ALA A 249 9.04 -23.24 14.76
CA ALA A 249 8.88 -23.39 16.20
C ALA A 249 10.15 -22.96 16.95
N LEU A 250 11.33 -23.32 16.45
CA LEU A 250 12.63 -22.87 16.95
C LEU A 250 12.75 -21.34 16.93
N ARG A 251 12.41 -20.68 15.82
CA ARG A 251 12.48 -19.22 15.73
C ARG A 251 11.55 -18.50 16.69
N VAL A 252 10.32 -18.99 16.86
CA VAL A 252 9.40 -18.45 17.88
C VAL A 252 10.00 -18.63 19.29
N LYS A 253 10.60 -19.79 19.57
CA LYS A 253 11.23 -20.07 20.86
C LYS A 253 12.47 -19.22 21.12
N GLU A 254 13.27 -18.94 20.09
CA GLU A 254 14.42 -18.03 20.17
C GLU A 254 14.00 -16.61 20.51
N THR A 255 13.00 -16.05 19.82
CA THR A 255 12.49 -14.70 20.12
C THR A 255 11.89 -14.58 21.52
N LEU A 256 11.27 -15.65 22.04
CA LEU A 256 10.81 -15.72 23.42
C LEU A 256 11.97 -15.80 24.42
N ASN A 257 13.05 -16.52 24.07
CA ASN A 257 14.23 -16.66 24.91
C ASN A 257 15.14 -15.43 24.92
N GLU A 258 15.15 -14.61 23.86
CA GLU A 258 15.86 -13.32 23.83
C GLU A 258 15.34 -12.34 24.87
N LYS A 259 14.07 -12.47 25.27
CA LYS A 259 13.44 -11.66 26.33
C LYS A 259 13.73 -12.17 27.74
N LYS A 260 14.39 -13.33 27.88
CA LYS A 260 14.76 -13.89 29.18
C LYS A 260 16.17 -13.47 29.54
N GLU A 261 16.39 -13.19 30.82
CA GLU A 261 17.69 -12.85 31.39
C GLU A 261 18.73 -13.98 31.20
N ARG A 262 18.26 -15.22 31.01
CA ARG A 262 19.08 -16.39 30.63
C ARG A 262 18.47 -17.11 29.43
N LYS A 263 19.27 -17.27 28.38
CA LYS A 263 18.83 -17.80 27.07
C LYS A 263 18.43 -19.28 27.13
N PHE A 264 18.97 -20.04 28.09
CA PHE A 264 18.66 -21.45 28.30
C PHE A 264 18.49 -21.75 29.79
N ASP A 265 17.38 -22.40 30.13
CA ASP A 265 17.12 -22.89 31.48
C ASP A 265 17.82 -24.24 31.70
N ARG A 266 18.59 -24.34 32.79
CA ARG A 266 19.20 -25.62 33.19
C ARG A 266 18.10 -26.63 33.52
N VAL A 267 17.99 -27.70 32.73
CA VAL A 267 17.07 -28.80 33.02
C VAL A 267 17.55 -29.51 34.28
N LYS A 268 16.71 -29.52 35.33
CA LYS A 268 17.03 -30.21 36.58
C LYS A 268 17.14 -31.72 36.34
N PRO A 269 18.09 -32.43 36.98
CA PRO A 269 18.28 -33.87 36.81
C PRO A 269 17.00 -34.70 37.02
N SER A 270 16.13 -34.29 37.95
CA SER A 270 14.85 -34.94 38.20
C SER A 270 13.91 -34.90 36.99
N LYS A 271 13.87 -33.78 36.26
CA LYS A 271 13.05 -33.62 35.05
C LYS A 271 13.59 -34.45 33.89
N ARG A 272 14.91 -34.54 33.74
CA ARG A 272 15.54 -35.43 32.75
C ARG A 272 15.22 -36.89 33.04
N LYS A 273 15.43 -37.36 34.28
CA LYS A 273 15.11 -38.74 34.69
C LYS A 273 13.64 -39.11 34.57
N ALA A 274 12.73 -38.15 34.74
CA ALA A 274 11.29 -38.39 34.56
C ALA A 274 10.91 -38.51 33.08
N TYR A 275 11.54 -37.71 32.21
CA TYR A 275 11.34 -37.81 30.77
C TYR A 275 11.89 -39.12 30.21
N GLU A 276 13.10 -39.51 30.58
CA GLU A 276 13.73 -40.77 30.14
C GLU A 276 12.90 -41.99 30.54
N ARG A 277 12.34 -42.03 31.76
CA ARG A 277 11.43 -43.10 32.21
C ARG A 277 10.18 -43.20 31.34
N ARG A 278 9.49 -42.08 31.09
CA ARG A 278 8.31 -42.04 30.22
C ARG A 278 8.60 -42.46 28.79
N HIS A 279 9.81 -42.14 28.29
CA HIS A 279 10.20 -42.50 26.93
C HIS A 279 10.51 -44.00 26.83
N LYS A 280 11.17 -44.57 27.85
CA LYS A 280 11.44 -46.00 27.96
C LYS A 280 10.16 -46.82 28.10
N GLU A 281 9.24 -46.40 28.97
CA GLU A 281 7.92 -47.04 29.12
C GLU A 281 7.10 -47.03 27.82
N LYS A 282 7.16 -45.93 27.04
CA LYS A 282 6.49 -45.86 25.73
C LYS A 282 7.15 -46.75 24.67
N GLN A 283 8.46 -46.92 24.73
CA GLN A 283 9.21 -47.76 23.81
C GLN A 283 8.95 -49.24 24.09
N GLU A 284 8.95 -49.63 25.38
CA GLU A 284 8.55 -50.95 25.84
C GLU A 284 7.09 -51.27 25.46
N LEU A 285 6.18 -50.31 25.58
CA LEU A 285 4.77 -50.49 25.16
C LEU A 285 4.61 -50.68 23.64
N ALA A 286 5.47 -50.05 22.83
CA ALA A 286 5.46 -50.21 21.37
C ALA A 286 6.04 -51.55 20.92
N GLU A 287 7.04 -52.08 21.64
CA GLU A 287 7.61 -53.41 21.40
C GLU A 287 6.66 -54.55 21.82
N HIS A 288 5.70 -54.26 22.72
CA HIS A 288 4.75 -55.25 23.24
C HIS A 288 3.42 -55.34 22.47
N ILE A 289 3.29 -54.67 21.33
CA ILE A 289 2.15 -54.86 20.41
C ILE A 289 2.44 -56.10 19.55
N PHE A 290 1.99 -57.27 20.02
CA PHE A 290 1.95 -58.48 19.20
C PHE A 290 0.87 -58.32 18.12
N ASP A 291 1.26 -58.46 16.86
CA ASP A 291 0.35 -58.50 15.72
C ASP A 291 -0.46 -59.81 15.75
N VAL A 292 -1.68 -59.77 16.31
CA VAL A 292 -2.57 -60.94 16.44
C VAL A 292 -3.27 -61.28 15.11
N SER A 293 -2.87 -60.68 13.98
CA SER A 293 -3.49 -60.94 12.68
C SER A 293 -2.79 -62.04 11.84
N ALA A 294 -1.70 -62.63 12.33
CA ALA A 294 -0.95 -63.65 11.61
C ALA A 294 -1.20 -65.10 12.09
N VAL A 295 -2.47 -65.50 12.28
CA VAL A 295 -2.84 -66.93 12.32
C VAL A 295 -4.15 -67.13 11.55
N SER A 296 -4.02 -67.37 10.25
CA SER A 296 -5.03 -68.02 9.42
C SER A 296 -4.42 -69.28 8.83
N ASN A 297 -4.81 -70.42 9.38
CA ASN A 297 -4.79 -71.74 8.73
C ASN A 297 -6.12 -72.43 9.04
#